data_AF-A0A072NYS2-F1
#
_entry.id   AF-A0A072NYS2-F1
#
_cell.length_a   1.000
_cell.length_b   1.000
_cell.length_c   1.000
_cell.angle_alpha   90.00
_cell.angle_beta   90.00
_cell.angle_gamma   90.00
#
_symmetry.space_group_name_H-M   'P 1'
#
loop_
_entity.id
_entity.type
_entity.pdbx_description
1 polymer ?
#
loop_
_entity_poly.entity_id
_entity_poly.type
_entity_poly.pdbx_seq_one_letter_code
_entity_poly.pdbx_strand_id
1 'polypeptide(L)'
;MDQAAINGFFRELADSSALPAVIYSFPGVTAGLEIDSEMLEVLGQHKNIAGVKLTCGGIAKVTRAAAIFKPSEFAVLAGKSDWLVPAMAAGSVGCITGVANLYPRICILDFPRKTADLL
;
A
#
# COMPACT_ATOMS: atom_id res chain seq x y z
N MET A 1 17.50 -13.01 -3.98
CA MET A 1 17.35 -11.55 -4.02
C MET A 1 17.12 -11.09 -2.59
N ASP A 2 17.93 -10.17 -2.08
CA ASP A 2 17.88 -9.69 -0.70
C ASP A 2 17.19 -8.31 -0.60
N GLN A 3 17.01 -7.80 0.61
CA GLN A 3 16.39 -6.49 0.85
C GLN A 3 17.14 -5.34 0.17
N ALA A 4 18.47 -5.39 0.14
CA ALA A 4 19.29 -4.35 -0.47
C ALA A 4 19.05 -4.26 -1.99
N ALA A 5 19.01 -5.41 -2.67
CA ALA A 5 18.71 -5.48 -4.09
C ALA A 5 17.30 -4.96 -4.42
N ILE A 6 16.29 -5.31 -3.60
CA ILE A 6 14.91 -4.85 -3.78
C ILE A 6 14.82 -3.33 -3.61
N ASN A 7 15.42 -2.80 -2.54
CA ASN A 7 15.44 -1.35 -2.29
C ASN A 7 16.16 -0.59 -3.40
N GLY A 8 17.30 -1.12 -3.88
CA GLY A 8 18.04 -0.54 -4.99
C GLY A 8 17.20 -0.45 -6.26
N PHE A 9 16.54 -1.55 -6.63
CA PHE A 9 15.65 -1.60 -7.79
C PHE A 9 14.56 -0.53 -7.77
N PHE A 10 13.82 -0.40 -6.65
CA PHE A 10 12.75 0.59 -6.57
C PHE A 10 13.26 2.02 -6.55
N ARG A 11 14.41 2.29 -5.92
CA ARG A 11 15.04 3.62 -5.91
C ARG A 11 15.49 4.03 -7.30
N GLU A 12 16.23 3.16 -7.99
CA GLU A 12 16.71 3.44 -9.36
C GLU A 12 15.54 3.69 -10.32
N LEU A 13 14.49 2.87 -10.22
CA LEU A 13 13.26 3.07 -11.00
C LEU A 13 12.58 4.40 -10.67
N ALA A 14 12.47 4.75 -9.38
CA ALA A 14 11.81 5.98 -8.95
C ALA A 14 12.63 7.24 -9.27
N ASP A 15 13.96 7.17 -9.25
CA ASP A 15 14.87 8.25 -9.66
C ASP A 15 14.75 8.54 -11.17
N SER A 16 14.57 7.49 -11.98
CA SER A 16 14.53 7.59 -13.44
C SER A 16 13.13 7.85 -14.01
N SER A 17 12.07 7.64 -13.21
CA SER A 17 10.69 7.73 -13.68
C SER A 17 10.20 9.19 -13.73
N ALA A 18 9.61 9.58 -14.86
CA ALA A 18 8.89 10.86 -14.97
C ALA A 18 7.55 10.87 -14.22
N LEU A 19 7.06 9.70 -13.77
CA LEU A 19 5.78 9.53 -13.10
C LEU A 19 5.94 8.92 -11.70
N PRO A 20 5.04 9.25 -10.76
CA PRO A 20 5.03 8.60 -9.45
C PRO A 20 4.75 7.09 -9.56
N ALA A 21 5.52 6.31 -8.81
CA ALA A 21 5.40 4.86 -8.75
C ALA A 21 4.57 4.40 -7.54
N VAL A 22 3.84 3.30 -7.71
CA VAL A 22 3.18 2.59 -6.61
C VAL A 22 3.81 1.20 -6.50
N ILE A 23 4.36 0.88 -5.34
CA ILE A 23 4.96 -0.44 -5.08
C ILE A 23 3.84 -1.48 -5.05
N TYR A 24 4.02 -2.62 -5.73
CA TYR A 24 3.08 -3.72 -5.66
C TYR A 24 3.69 -4.94 -4.95
N SER A 25 3.24 -5.21 -3.72
CA SER A 25 3.67 -6.37 -2.93
C SER A 25 2.66 -7.51 -3.05
N PHE A 26 3.03 -8.58 -3.78
CA PHE A 26 2.19 -9.78 -3.96
C PHE A 26 3.01 -11.08 -3.94
N PRO A 27 3.45 -11.53 -2.74
CA PRO A 27 4.34 -12.69 -2.59
C PRO A 27 3.85 -13.96 -3.29
N GLY A 28 2.52 -14.17 -3.32
CA GLY A 28 1.90 -15.34 -3.93
C GLY A 28 2.13 -15.48 -5.44
N VAL A 29 2.55 -14.42 -6.14
CA VAL A 29 2.88 -14.47 -7.58
C VAL A 29 4.33 -14.01 -7.87
N THR A 30 5.09 -13.64 -6.85
CA THR A 30 6.49 -13.19 -6.96
C THR A 30 7.45 -14.18 -6.30
N ALA A 31 7.15 -15.47 -6.34
CA ALA A 31 7.97 -16.53 -5.74
C ALA A 31 8.31 -16.30 -4.24
N GLY A 32 7.37 -15.74 -3.49
CA GLY A 32 7.55 -15.44 -2.07
C GLY A 32 8.30 -14.14 -1.79
N LEU A 33 8.73 -13.39 -2.81
CA LEU A 33 9.36 -12.08 -2.60
C LEU A 33 8.35 -11.11 -2.00
N GLU A 34 8.69 -10.60 -0.82
CA GLU A 34 7.83 -9.72 -0.05
C GLU A 34 8.54 -8.41 0.24
N ILE A 35 7.80 -7.30 0.08
CA ILE A 35 8.22 -6.01 0.63
C ILE A 35 7.76 -5.95 2.08
N ASP A 36 8.68 -6.12 3.02
CA ASP A 36 8.42 -5.97 4.45
C ASP A 36 8.24 -4.50 4.86
N SER A 37 7.93 -4.30 6.14
CA SER A 37 7.61 -2.97 6.68
C SER A 37 8.83 -2.04 6.74
N GLU A 38 10.04 -2.58 6.90
CA GLU A 38 11.27 -1.77 6.99
C GLU A 38 11.64 -1.23 5.61
N MET A 39 11.53 -2.06 4.57
CA MET A 39 11.67 -1.61 3.19
C MET A 39 10.61 -0.57 2.82
N LEU A 40 9.36 -0.74 3.23
CA LEU A 40 8.32 0.27 2.97
C LEU A 40 8.60 1.60 3.67
N GLU A 41 9.12 1.56 4.90
CA GLU A 41 9.51 2.77 5.63
C GLU A 41 10.64 3.52 4.91
N VAL A 42 11.62 2.80 4.37
CA VAL A 42 12.73 3.38 3.60
C VAL A 42 12.29 3.89 2.22
N LEU A 43 11.49 3.11 1.50
CA LEU A 43 11.07 3.43 0.14
C LEU A 43 9.98 4.51 0.12
N GLY A 44 9.10 4.56 1.11
CA GLY A 44 8.04 5.56 1.21
C GLY A 44 8.53 6.98 1.46
N GLN A 45 9.79 7.17 1.87
CA GLN A 45 10.42 8.49 1.95
C GLN A 45 10.81 9.06 0.58
N HIS A 46 10.81 8.23 -0.47
CA HIS A 46 11.19 8.66 -1.79
C HIS A 46 10.07 9.48 -2.44
N LYS A 47 10.36 10.72 -2.84
CA LYS A 47 9.34 11.67 -3.34
C LYS A 47 8.55 11.17 -4.56
N ASN A 48 9.14 10.27 -5.35
CA ASN A 48 8.50 9.71 -6.54
C ASN A 48 7.89 8.31 -6.30
N ILE A 49 7.87 7.81 -5.06
CA ILE A 49 7.14 6.60 -4.68
C ILE A 49 5.90 7.05 -3.90
N ALA A 50 4.76 7.06 -4.60
CA ALA A 50 3.52 7.64 -4.09
C ALA A 50 2.70 6.68 -3.22
N GLY A 51 3.07 5.41 -3.10
CA GLY A 51 2.30 4.47 -2.30
C GLY A 51 2.65 3.01 -2.49
N VAL A 52 1.79 2.15 -1.94
CA VAL A 52 1.88 0.71 -2.01
C VAL A 52 0.51 0.05 -2.17
N LYS A 53 0.43 -0.98 -3.02
CA LYS A 53 -0.64 -1.96 -3.05
C LYS A 53 -0.18 -3.24 -2.33
N LEU A 54 -0.88 -3.59 -1.25
CA LEU A 54 -0.55 -4.74 -0.41
C LEU A 54 -1.49 -5.92 -0.68
N THR A 55 -1.01 -6.93 -1.41
CA THR A 55 -1.64 -8.25 -1.57
C THR A 55 -0.89 -9.32 -0.76
N CYS A 56 -0.25 -8.94 0.36
CA CYS A 56 0.37 -9.87 1.30
C CYS A 56 -0.62 -10.44 2.33
N GLY A 57 -1.81 -9.84 2.46
CA GLY A 57 -2.82 -10.34 3.40
C GLY A 57 -2.42 -10.21 4.86
N GLY A 58 -1.75 -9.11 5.25
CA GLY A 58 -1.44 -8.79 6.65
C GLY A 58 -1.87 -7.37 7.04
N ILE A 59 -2.88 -7.24 7.93
CA ILE A 59 -3.46 -5.93 8.27
C ILE A 59 -2.47 -5.08 9.07
N ALA A 60 -1.63 -5.74 9.87
CA ALA A 60 -0.56 -5.11 10.63
C ALA A 60 0.37 -4.26 9.76
N LYS A 61 0.63 -4.67 8.51
CA LYS A 61 1.48 -3.91 7.59
C LYS A 61 0.79 -2.65 7.09
N VAL A 62 -0.52 -2.73 6.82
CA VAL A 62 -1.34 -1.55 6.49
C VAL A 62 -1.31 -0.58 7.66
N THR A 63 -1.58 -1.05 8.88
CA THR A 63 -1.58 -0.22 10.09
C THR A 63 -0.23 0.44 10.32
N ARG A 64 0.88 -0.29 10.20
CA ARG A 64 2.21 0.29 10.37
C ARG A 64 2.52 1.36 9.31
N ALA A 65 2.25 1.08 8.04
CA ALA A 65 2.48 2.06 6.97
C ALA A 65 1.61 3.32 7.14
N ALA A 66 0.33 3.15 7.49
CA ALA A 66 -0.60 4.27 7.74
C ALA A 66 -0.25 5.08 9.00
N ALA A 67 0.44 4.47 9.98
CA ALA A 67 0.94 5.17 11.16
C ALA A 67 2.18 6.02 10.86
N ILE A 68 2.97 5.63 9.86
CA ILE A 68 4.22 6.33 9.48
C ILE A 68 3.93 7.47 8.50
N PHE A 69 3.05 7.23 7.52
CA PHE A 69 2.85 8.16 6.41
C PHE A 69 1.45 8.75 6.38
N LYS A 70 1.36 10.05 6.06
CA LYS A 70 0.06 10.66 5.79
C LYS A 70 -0.47 10.19 4.43
N PRO A 71 -1.80 10.05 4.27
CA PRO A 71 -2.43 9.74 2.98
C PRO A 71 -2.02 10.64 1.80
N SER A 72 -1.64 11.89 2.06
CA SER A 72 -1.18 12.85 1.05
C SER A 72 0.26 12.63 0.57
N GLU A 73 1.04 11.86 1.32
CA GLU A 73 2.47 11.61 1.07
C GLU A 73 2.66 10.19 0.49
N PHE A 74 1.95 9.21 1.05
CA PHE A 74 2.06 7.82 0.65
C PHE A 74 0.72 7.09 0.76
N ALA A 75 0.18 6.65 -0.37
CA ALA A 75 -1.09 5.94 -0.45
C ALA A 75 -0.92 4.45 -0.10
N VAL A 76 -1.45 4.04 1.06
CA VAL A 76 -1.51 2.62 1.44
C VAL A 76 -2.83 2.03 0.93
N LEU A 77 -2.75 1.06 0.02
CA LEU A 77 -3.91 0.45 -0.65
C LEU A 77 -3.97 -1.06 -0.36
N ALA A 78 -5.16 -1.54 0.01
CA ALA A 78 -5.42 -2.98 0.09
C ALA A 78 -5.42 -3.60 -1.31
N GLY A 79 -4.92 -4.83 -1.44
CA GLY A 79 -4.87 -5.56 -2.70
C GLY A 79 -5.82 -6.76 -2.79
N LYS A 80 -6.67 -6.98 -1.78
CA LYS A 80 -7.73 -8.02 -1.75
C LYS A 80 -9.07 -7.39 -1.39
N SER A 81 -10.17 -7.89 -1.98
CA SER A 81 -11.50 -7.28 -1.85
C SER A 81 -12.10 -7.41 -0.46
N ASP A 82 -11.96 -8.59 0.14
CA ASP A 82 -12.37 -8.94 1.50
C ASP A 82 -11.64 -8.12 2.57
N TRP A 83 -10.60 -7.39 2.17
CA TRP A 83 -9.76 -6.57 3.03
C TRP A 83 -10.07 -5.09 2.98
N LEU A 84 -10.94 -4.64 2.08
CA LEU A 84 -11.26 -3.22 1.92
C LEU A 84 -11.71 -2.59 3.25
N VAL A 85 -12.70 -3.18 3.93
CA VAL A 85 -13.23 -2.66 5.20
C VAL A 85 -12.17 -2.62 6.31
N PRO A 86 -11.48 -3.72 6.67
CA PRO A 86 -10.48 -3.68 7.73
C PRO A 86 -9.28 -2.78 7.39
N ALA A 87 -8.86 -2.72 6.11
CA ALA A 87 -7.77 -1.84 5.70
C ALA A 87 -8.15 -0.36 5.84
N MET A 88 -9.36 0.03 5.44
CA MET A 88 -9.87 1.40 5.64
C MET A 88 -9.94 1.75 7.13
N ALA A 89 -10.38 0.83 7.98
CA ALA A 89 -10.36 1.01 9.44
C ALA A 89 -8.94 1.19 10.00
N ALA A 90 -7.93 0.57 9.38
CA ALA A 90 -6.53 0.68 9.74
C ALA A 90 -5.80 1.89 9.13
N GLY A 91 -6.50 2.79 8.43
CA GLY A 91 -5.93 4.01 7.87
C GLY A 91 -5.46 3.90 6.40
N SER A 92 -5.76 2.79 5.72
CA SER A 92 -5.57 2.72 4.25
C SER A 92 -6.45 3.73 3.54
N VAL A 93 -6.05 4.15 2.34
CA VAL A 93 -6.82 5.12 1.53
C VAL A 93 -7.79 4.46 0.55
N GLY A 94 -7.82 3.12 0.48
CA GLY A 94 -8.70 2.37 -0.41
C GLY A 94 -8.19 0.98 -0.74
N CYS A 95 -8.72 0.43 -1.84
CA CYS A 95 -8.35 -0.88 -2.34
C CYS A 95 -8.23 -0.88 -3.87
N ILE A 96 -7.21 -1.56 -4.40
CA ILE A 96 -7.16 -1.97 -5.80
C ILE A 96 -7.60 -3.44 -5.85
N THR A 97 -8.86 -3.65 -6.25
CA THR A 97 -9.52 -4.96 -6.24
C THR A 97 -10.09 -5.35 -7.60
N GLY A 98 -10.05 -6.64 -7.91
CA GLY A 98 -10.75 -7.20 -9.07
C GLY A 98 -12.27 -7.14 -8.98
N VAL A 99 -12.85 -7.18 -7.76
CA VAL A 99 -14.32 -7.14 -7.55
C VAL A 99 -14.94 -5.85 -8.08
N ALA A 100 -14.18 -4.74 -8.09
CA ALA A 100 -14.63 -3.47 -8.65
C ALA A 100 -14.94 -3.54 -10.15
N ASN A 101 -14.45 -4.54 -10.89
CA ASN A 101 -14.83 -4.75 -12.30
C ASN A 101 -16.28 -5.24 -12.45
N LEU A 102 -16.79 -5.98 -11.46
CA LEU A 102 -18.16 -6.54 -11.49
C LEU A 102 -19.14 -5.67 -10.69
N TYR A 103 -18.69 -5.20 -9.53
CA TYR A 103 -19.52 -4.48 -8.57
C TYR A 103 -18.81 -3.20 -8.09
N PRO A 104 -18.57 -2.20 -8.94
CA PRO A 104 -17.83 -0.99 -8.55
C PRO A 104 -18.53 -0.21 -7.43
N ARG A 105 -19.87 -0.18 -7.44
CA ARG A 105 -20.67 0.57 -6.45
C ARG A 105 -20.52 0.05 -5.02
N ILE A 106 -20.33 -1.25 -4.82
CA ILE A 106 -20.15 -1.80 -3.47
C ILE A 106 -18.73 -1.57 -2.93
N CYS A 107 -17.77 -1.29 -3.83
CA CYS A 107 -16.39 -0.99 -3.47
C CYS A 107 -16.19 0.50 -3.12
N ILE A 108 -17.15 1.36 -3.43
CA ILE A 108 -17.17 2.77 -3.02
C ILE A 108 -17.85 2.81 -1.64
N LEU A 109 -17.05 2.61 -0.60
CA LEU A 109 -17.52 2.74 0.77
C LEU A 109 -17.27 4.18 1.24
N ASP A 110 -18.34 4.86 1.66
CA ASP A 110 -18.23 6.08 2.46
C ASP A 110 -17.78 5.71 3.87
N PHE A 111 -16.48 5.44 4.02
CA PHE A 111 -15.90 5.10 5.30
C PHE A 111 -15.66 6.38 6.11
N PRO A 112 -16.35 6.59 7.25
CA PRO A 112 -16.19 7.80 8.03
C PRO A 112 -14.76 7.83 8.59
N ARG A 113 -13.96 8.83 8.18
CA ARG A 113 -12.57 9.06 8.67
C ARG A 113 -12.52 9.58 10.13
N LYS A 114 -13.52 9.27 10.95
CA LYS A 114 -13.72 9.85 12.29
C LYS A 114 -12.83 9.26 13.40
N THR A 115 -11.88 8.39 13.08
CA THR A 115 -11.00 7.78 14.09
C THR A 115 -9.77 8.61 14.46
N ALA A 116 -9.46 9.69 13.73
CA ALA A 116 -8.34 10.58 14.06
C ALA A 116 -8.67 11.59 15.19
N ASP A 117 -9.95 11.84 15.46
CA ASP A 117 -10.42 12.82 16.48
C ASP A 117 -10.76 12.19 17.84
N LEU A 118 -10.43 10.91 18.04
CA LEU A 118 -10.76 10.13 19.25
C LEU A 118 -9.54 9.68 20.07
N LEU A 119 -8.35 10.17 19.73
CA LEU A 119 -7.09 10.01 20.47
C LEU A 119 -6.43 11.38 20.66
#